data_AF-A0AAU4BSX1-F1
#
_entry.id   AF-A0AAU4BSX1-F1
#
_cell.length_a   1.000
_cell.length_b   1.000
_cell.length_c   1.000
_cell.angle_alpha   90.00
_cell.angle_beta   90.00
_cell.angle_gamma   90.00
#
_symmetry.space_group_name_H-M   'P 1'
#
loop_
_entity.id
_entity.type
_entity.pdbx_description
1 polymer ?
#
loop_
_entity_poly.entity_id
_entity_poly.type
_entity_poly.pdbx_seq_one_letter_code
_entity_poly.pdbx_strand_id
1 'polypeptide(L)'
;MTGGFSLRGAPAGRWTLEHDGRRLEVETARAGWDRVVRLFVDGAPAGEATADWVKATLPYGDRAVVVGFDALGLLDGQAARCELTGTQNTGTKATGGEGAGFEPAEGTRAARREALARAHPALYASRHVAAAAGRVVFPLLGLGVLVRVLLRWVPRPDVPFPDAGVPSIPWPDVPWPDPPELPDVSAPPWLAVVLATAKFWAPILIAVVVAAREARRRKRAAAGRDDPPATG
;
A
#
# COMPACT_ATOMS: atom_id res chain seq x y z
N MET A 1 6.00 -33.47 -20.63
CA MET A 1 5.52 -32.12 -20.25
C MET A 1 6.68 -31.15 -20.33
N THR A 2 6.93 -30.62 -21.53
CA THR A 2 8.01 -29.68 -21.82
C THR A 2 7.41 -28.27 -21.86
N GLY A 3 7.60 -27.51 -20.79
CA GLY A 3 7.24 -26.09 -20.74
C GLY A 3 8.18 -25.29 -21.64
N GLY A 4 7.85 -25.17 -22.92
CA GLY A 4 8.57 -24.32 -23.86
C GLY A 4 8.35 -22.86 -23.49
N PHE A 5 9.41 -22.17 -23.10
CA PHE A 5 9.45 -20.71 -23.08
C PHE A 5 9.24 -20.23 -24.52
N SER A 6 8.07 -19.69 -24.83
CA SER A 6 7.81 -19.06 -26.12
C SER A 6 8.65 -17.79 -26.23
N LEU A 7 9.60 -17.77 -27.18
CA LEU A 7 10.37 -16.57 -27.58
C LEU A 7 9.48 -15.51 -28.24
N ARG A 8 8.27 -15.88 -28.64
CA ARG A 8 7.18 -14.95 -28.96
C ARG A 8 6.45 -14.72 -27.64
N GLY A 9 6.61 -13.54 -27.05
CA GLY A 9 5.94 -13.17 -25.80
C GLY A 9 4.43 -13.43 -25.82
N ALA A 10 3.78 -13.28 -24.66
CA ALA A 10 2.32 -13.32 -24.56
C ALA A 10 1.67 -12.48 -25.68
N PRO A 11 0.46 -12.83 -26.17
CA PRO A 11 -0.16 -12.18 -27.32
C PRO A 11 -0.01 -10.67 -27.23
N ALA A 12 0.62 -10.09 -28.26
CA ALA A 12 0.90 -8.67 -28.37
C ALA A 12 -0.43 -7.92 -28.41
N GLY A 13 -0.92 -7.54 -27.25
CA GLY A 13 -2.12 -6.76 -27.10
C GLY A 13 -1.84 -5.32 -27.48
N ARG A 14 -2.56 -4.79 -28.47
CA ARG A 14 -2.47 -3.39 -28.87
C ARG A 14 -3.39 -2.54 -28.01
N TRP A 15 -2.81 -1.63 -27.24
CA TRP A 15 -3.53 -0.65 -26.44
C TRP A 15 -4.00 0.49 -27.33
N THR A 16 -5.24 0.94 -27.16
CA THR A 16 -5.83 1.96 -28.03
C THR A 16 -6.27 3.19 -27.25
N LEU A 17 -6.08 4.37 -27.84
CA LEU A 17 -6.59 5.63 -27.31
C LEU A 17 -6.99 6.53 -28.47
N GLU A 18 -8.21 7.03 -28.47
CA GLU A 18 -8.58 8.13 -29.37
C GLU A 18 -8.23 9.46 -28.72
N HIS A 19 -7.44 10.27 -29.42
CA HIS A 19 -6.95 11.54 -28.91
C HIS A 19 -6.81 12.57 -30.03
N ASP A 20 -7.40 13.75 -29.86
CA ASP A 20 -7.38 14.84 -30.84
C ASP A 20 -7.81 14.39 -32.25
N GLY A 21 -8.80 13.47 -32.33
CA GLY A 21 -9.32 12.92 -33.59
C GLY A 21 -8.40 11.89 -34.27
N ARG A 22 -7.31 11.48 -33.62
CA ARG A 22 -6.39 10.45 -34.09
C ARG A 22 -6.46 9.21 -33.21
N ARG A 23 -6.27 8.05 -33.82
CA ARG A 23 -6.20 6.77 -33.12
C ARG A 23 -4.75 6.46 -32.79
N LEU A 24 -4.43 6.49 -31.50
CA LEU A 24 -3.14 6.07 -30.96
C LEU A 24 -3.20 4.60 -30.60
N GLU A 25 -2.17 3.88 -31.00
CA GLU A 25 -2.07 2.44 -30.86
C GLU A 25 -0.70 2.08 -30.30
N VAL A 26 -0.64 1.36 -29.18
CA VAL A 26 0.61 1.01 -28.51
C VAL A 26 0.73 -0.50 -28.43
N GLU A 27 1.80 -1.03 -29.00
CA GLU A 27 2.11 -2.45 -28.99
C GLU A 27 3.32 -2.72 -28.10
N THR A 28 3.21 -3.70 -27.21
CA THR A 28 4.33 -4.16 -26.38
C THR A 28 4.77 -5.55 -26.81
N ALA A 29 6.07 -5.70 -27.04
CA ALA A 29 6.70 -6.94 -27.42
C ALA A 29 7.98 -7.16 -26.62
N ARG A 30 8.53 -8.37 -26.72
CA ARG A 30 9.82 -8.73 -26.12
C ARG A 30 10.83 -9.03 -27.23
N ALA A 31 12.02 -8.45 -27.12
CA ALA A 31 13.18 -8.72 -27.97
C ALA A 31 14.32 -9.21 -27.07
N GLY A 32 14.45 -10.53 -26.90
CA GLY A 32 15.43 -11.11 -25.98
C GLY A 32 15.12 -10.78 -24.51
N TRP A 33 15.98 -10.01 -23.84
CA TRP A 33 15.75 -9.51 -22.47
C TRP A 33 15.07 -8.13 -22.44
N ASP A 34 15.02 -7.48 -23.59
CA ASP A 34 14.48 -6.13 -23.74
C ASP A 34 12.98 -6.18 -23.99
N ARG A 35 12.30 -5.17 -23.47
CA ARG A 35 10.88 -4.92 -23.75
C ARG A 35 10.81 -3.78 -24.73
N VAL A 36 10.24 -4.04 -25.88
CA VAL A 36 10.11 -3.09 -26.97
C VAL A 36 8.68 -2.60 -27.00
N VAL A 37 8.51 -1.29 -27.12
CA VAL A 37 7.23 -0.62 -27.22
C VAL A 37 7.19 0.12 -28.54
N ARG A 38 6.13 -0.09 -29.32
CA ARG A 38 5.90 0.57 -30.60
C ARG A 38 4.64 1.41 -30.53
N LEU A 39 4.74 2.65 -30.98
CA LEU A 39 3.63 3.57 -31.11
C LEU A 39 3.22 3.65 -32.58
N PHE A 40 1.92 3.53 -32.82
CA PHE A 40 1.27 3.75 -34.10
C PHE A 40 0.27 4.89 -33.97
N VAL A 41 0.16 5.71 -35.01
CA VAL A 41 -0.79 6.81 -35.13
C VAL A 41 -1.57 6.56 -36.41
N ASP A 42 -2.88 6.35 -36.29
CA ASP A 42 -3.77 6.01 -37.40
C ASP A 42 -3.28 4.80 -38.22
N GLY A 43 -2.66 3.83 -37.53
CA GLY A 43 -2.09 2.61 -38.11
C GLY A 43 -0.69 2.74 -38.70
N ALA A 44 -0.13 3.95 -38.80
CA ALA A 44 1.24 4.18 -39.27
C ALA A 44 2.24 4.15 -38.10
N PRO A 45 3.43 3.54 -38.26
CA PRO A 45 4.45 3.53 -37.22
C PRO A 45 4.97 4.95 -36.95
N ALA A 46 4.87 5.40 -35.70
CA ALA A 46 5.24 6.73 -35.26
C ALA A 46 6.48 6.75 -34.34
N GLY A 47 6.80 5.63 -33.69
CA GLY A 47 8.00 5.51 -32.87
C GLY A 47 8.19 4.14 -32.25
N GLU A 48 9.44 3.86 -31.85
CA GLU A 48 9.81 2.65 -31.13
C GLU A 48 10.74 3.04 -29.97
N ALA A 49 10.54 2.42 -28.81
CA ALA A 49 11.38 2.61 -27.64
C ALA A 49 11.56 1.32 -26.87
N THR A 50 12.73 1.15 -26.27
CA THR A 50 13.00 0.07 -25.32
C THR A 50 12.69 0.54 -23.91
N ALA A 51 12.07 -0.32 -23.10
CA ALA A 51 11.74 0.01 -21.73
C ALA A 51 12.99 0.03 -20.83
N ASP A 52 13.26 1.17 -20.21
CA ASP A 52 14.22 1.30 -19.12
C ASP A 52 13.61 0.77 -17.82
N TRP A 53 14.14 -0.37 -17.40
CA TRP A 53 13.80 -1.16 -16.21
C TRP A 53 12.30 -1.51 -16.06
N VAL A 54 11.44 -0.53 -15.77
CA VAL A 54 10.00 -0.69 -15.53
C VAL A 54 9.12 0.20 -16.41
N LYS A 55 9.70 1.05 -17.27
CA LYS A 55 8.92 1.97 -18.12
C LYS A 55 9.56 2.23 -19.49
N ALA A 56 8.75 2.44 -20.50
CA ALA A 56 9.17 3.00 -21.79
C ALA A 56 8.46 4.35 -21.99
N THR A 57 9.13 5.29 -22.64
CA THR A 57 8.58 6.60 -22.98
C THR A 57 8.77 6.85 -24.46
N LEU A 58 7.70 7.17 -25.17
CA LEU A 58 7.72 7.54 -26.59
C LEU A 58 7.25 8.98 -26.76
N PRO A 59 7.99 9.83 -27.48
CA PRO A 59 7.54 11.20 -27.78
C PRO A 59 6.34 11.19 -28.74
N TYR A 60 5.38 12.10 -28.52
CA TYR A 60 4.24 12.32 -29.41
C TYR A 60 3.85 13.81 -29.39
N GLY A 61 4.35 14.57 -30.36
CA GLY A 61 4.21 16.04 -30.36
C GLY A 61 4.79 16.66 -29.08
N ASP A 62 4.01 17.49 -28.40
CA ASP A 62 4.37 18.09 -27.10
C ASP A 62 4.08 17.18 -25.89
N ARG A 63 3.59 15.98 -26.14
CA ARG A 63 3.21 14.97 -25.15
C ARG A 63 4.14 13.76 -25.22
N ALA A 64 3.99 12.84 -24.27
CA ALA A 64 4.69 11.57 -24.28
C ALA A 64 3.74 10.42 -23.93
N VAL A 65 3.88 9.30 -24.62
CA VAL A 65 3.23 8.04 -24.29
C VAL A 65 4.14 7.30 -23.32
N VAL A 66 3.65 7.06 -22.11
CA VAL A 66 4.36 6.35 -21.06
C VAL A 66 3.75 4.97 -20.88
N VAL A 67 4.57 3.95 -21.04
CA VAL A 67 4.19 2.53 -20.87
C VAL A 67 4.88 1.98 -19.64
N GLY A 68 4.11 1.46 -18.69
CA GLY A 68 4.62 0.90 -17.44
C GLY A 68 4.43 -0.60 -17.35
N PHE A 69 5.44 -1.28 -16.81
CA PHE A 69 5.46 -2.73 -16.60
C PHE A 69 5.38 -3.05 -15.10
N ASP A 70 4.56 -4.04 -14.72
CA ASP A 70 4.58 -4.62 -13.37
C ASP A 70 5.60 -5.77 -13.29
N ALA A 71 5.85 -6.32 -12.10
CA ALA A 71 6.85 -7.38 -11.91
C ALA A 71 6.63 -8.58 -12.84
N LEU A 72 5.37 -8.91 -13.13
CA LEU A 72 5.02 -9.96 -14.10
C LEU A 72 5.22 -9.48 -15.54
N GLY A 73 4.94 -8.20 -15.83
CA GLY A 73 5.22 -7.53 -17.10
C GLY A 73 6.69 -7.55 -17.49
N LEU A 74 7.59 -7.59 -16.51
CA LEU A 74 9.02 -7.79 -16.73
C LEU A 74 9.35 -9.20 -17.24
N LEU A 75 8.50 -10.19 -16.95
CA LEU A 75 8.68 -11.58 -17.37
C LEU A 75 8.00 -11.88 -18.70
N ASP A 76 6.73 -11.47 -18.85
CA ASP A 76 5.90 -11.81 -20.01
C ASP A 76 5.88 -10.73 -21.12
N GLY A 77 6.43 -9.54 -20.83
CA GLY A 77 6.49 -8.42 -21.77
C GLY A 77 5.19 -7.63 -21.90
N GLN A 78 4.16 -7.91 -21.09
CA GLN A 78 2.89 -7.19 -21.13
C GLN A 78 2.96 -5.89 -20.35
N ALA A 79 2.51 -4.80 -20.97
CA ALA A 79 2.27 -3.55 -20.25
C ALA A 79 1.20 -3.75 -19.17
N ALA A 80 1.42 -3.10 -18.02
CA ALA A 80 0.45 -3.00 -16.94
C ALA A 80 -0.37 -1.70 -17.03
N ARG A 81 0.16 -0.68 -17.70
CA ARG A 81 -0.46 0.64 -17.91
C ARG A 81 0.13 1.33 -19.14
N CYS A 82 -0.69 2.09 -19.84
CA CYS A 82 -0.30 2.97 -20.95
C CYS A 82 -1.06 4.30 -20.77
N GLU A 83 -0.32 5.40 -20.73
CA GLU A 83 -0.88 6.73 -20.42
C GLU A 83 -0.26 7.77 -21.36
N LEU A 84 -1.10 8.66 -21.90
CA LEU A 84 -0.64 9.85 -22.61
C LEU A 84 -0.45 10.98 -21.59
N THR A 85 0.80 11.40 -21.34
CA THR A 85 1.13 12.45 -20.37
C THR A 85 1.47 13.76 -21.08
N GLY A 86 0.94 14.87 -20.57
CA GLY A 86 1.30 16.22 -21.00
C GLY A 86 2.68 16.64 -20.50
N THR A 87 3.53 17.09 -21.42
CA THR A 87 4.87 17.68 -21.25
C THR A 87 5.88 16.94 -20.38
N GLN A 88 7.01 16.61 -21.02
CA GLN A 88 8.23 16.12 -20.38
C GLN A 88 8.72 17.11 -19.32
N ASN A 89 8.43 16.87 -18.05
CA ASN A 89 9.27 17.38 -16.97
C ASN A 89 9.66 16.23 -16.03
N THR A 90 10.95 15.97 -16.09
CA THR A 90 11.74 15.12 -15.21
C THR A 90 11.43 15.41 -13.73
N GLY A 91 11.20 14.35 -12.94
CA GLY A 91 11.56 14.36 -11.53
C GLY A 91 10.46 14.45 -10.46
N THR A 92 9.18 14.63 -10.79
CA THR A 92 8.13 14.67 -9.73
C THR A 92 7.16 13.53 -9.88
N LYS A 93 6.93 12.76 -8.80
CA LYS A 93 5.84 11.79 -8.69
C LYS A 93 4.53 12.51 -9.01
N ALA A 94 4.03 12.33 -10.22
CA ALA A 94 2.71 12.78 -10.63
C ALA A 94 1.66 12.00 -9.82
N THR A 95 1.25 12.57 -8.69
CA THR A 95 -0.06 12.32 -8.12
C THR A 95 -1.09 12.94 -9.05
N GLY A 96 -1.72 12.12 -9.91
CA GLY A 96 -2.98 12.43 -10.57
C GLY A 96 -2.95 13.55 -11.63
N GLY A 97 -1.92 13.58 -12.46
CA GLY A 97 -1.96 14.38 -13.70
C GLY A 97 -2.96 13.77 -14.68
N GLU A 98 -3.76 14.63 -15.28
CA GLU A 98 -4.84 14.43 -16.26
C GLU A 98 -4.32 13.79 -17.56
N GLY A 99 -3.79 12.57 -17.47
CA GLY A 99 -3.33 11.78 -18.61
C GLY A 99 -4.47 10.93 -19.15
N ALA A 100 -4.69 10.96 -20.46
CA ALA A 100 -5.65 10.09 -21.11
C ALA A 100 -5.10 8.64 -21.08
N GLY A 101 -5.81 7.77 -20.37
CA GLY A 101 -5.44 6.36 -20.26
C GLY A 101 -5.82 5.60 -21.52
N PHE A 102 -4.91 4.77 -22.02
CA PHE A 102 -5.21 3.88 -23.14
C PHE A 102 -6.08 2.71 -22.64
N GLU A 103 -6.99 2.27 -23.49
CA GLU A 103 -7.76 1.06 -23.28
C GLU A 103 -6.86 -0.18 -23.48
N PRO A 104 -6.82 -1.11 -22.51
CA PRO A 104 -6.00 -2.30 -22.63
C PRO A 104 -6.56 -3.25 -23.68
N ALA A 105 -5.67 -3.87 -24.44
CA ALA A 105 -6.08 -4.86 -25.44
C ALA A 105 -6.82 -6.03 -24.80
N GLU A 106 -7.84 -6.53 -25.50
CA GLU A 106 -8.63 -7.67 -25.06
C GLU A 106 -7.75 -8.90 -24.79
N GLY A 107 -8.09 -9.65 -23.75
CA GLY A 107 -7.35 -10.85 -23.35
C GLY A 107 -6.07 -10.60 -22.54
N THR A 108 -5.60 -9.35 -22.41
CA THR A 108 -4.42 -9.01 -21.58
C THR A 108 -4.71 -9.07 -20.08
N ARG A 109 -3.66 -9.17 -19.25
CA ARG A 109 -3.79 -9.08 -17.78
C ARG A 109 -4.37 -7.73 -17.33
N ALA A 110 -4.04 -6.64 -18.05
CA ALA A 110 -4.59 -5.33 -17.78
C ALA A 110 -6.11 -5.27 -18.05
N ALA A 111 -6.58 -5.81 -19.19
CA ALA A 111 -8.01 -5.87 -19.50
C ALA A 111 -8.80 -6.70 -18.46
N ARG A 112 -8.25 -7.83 -18.01
CA ARG A 112 -8.86 -8.63 -16.93
C ARG A 112 -8.93 -7.86 -15.61
N ARG A 113 -7.88 -7.12 -15.27
CA ARG A 113 -7.82 -6.29 -14.04
C ARG A 113 -8.87 -5.17 -14.10
N GLU A 114 -9.04 -4.54 -15.24
CA GLU A 114 -10.04 -3.49 -15.44
C GLU A 114 -11.47 -4.05 -15.44
N ALA A 115 -11.71 -5.18 -16.10
CA ALA A 115 -13.00 -5.88 -16.03
C ALA A 115 -13.35 -6.27 -14.59
N LEU A 116 -12.38 -6.76 -13.82
CA LEU A 116 -12.55 -7.06 -12.40
C LEU A 116 -12.86 -5.80 -11.58
N ALA A 117 -12.19 -4.68 -11.87
CA ALA A 117 -12.42 -3.41 -11.19
C ALA A 117 -13.84 -2.88 -11.46
N ARG A 118 -14.33 -3.02 -12.70
CA ARG A 118 -15.70 -2.68 -13.10
C ARG A 118 -16.74 -3.61 -12.45
N ALA A 119 -16.46 -4.91 -12.40
CA ALA A 119 -17.37 -5.90 -11.81
C ALA A 119 -17.43 -5.79 -10.28
N HIS A 120 -16.33 -5.40 -9.61
CA HIS A 120 -16.22 -5.39 -8.16
C HIS A 120 -15.56 -4.11 -7.60
N PRO A 121 -16.26 -2.96 -7.69
CA PRO A 121 -15.71 -1.68 -7.25
C PRO A 121 -15.32 -1.65 -5.77
N ALA A 122 -16.06 -2.36 -4.91
CA ALA A 122 -15.76 -2.45 -3.48
C ALA A 122 -14.45 -3.21 -3.17
N LEU A 123 -14.19 -4.33 -3.86
CA LEU A 123 -12.94 -5.08 -3.73
C LEU A 123 -11.74 -4.28 -4.24
N TYR A 124 -11.96 -3.51 -5.31
CA TYR A 124 -10.92 -2.64 -5.85
C TYR A 124 -10.59 -1.49 -4.89
N ALA A 125 -11.60 -0.87 -4.25
CA ALA A 125 -11.40 0.16 -3.23
C ALA A 125 -10.69 -0.40 -1.99
N SER A 126 -11.04 -1.62 -1.55
CA SER A 126 -10.44 -2.23 -0.35
C SER A 126 -8.97 -2.61 -0.52
N ARG A 127 -8.48 -2.82 -1.75
CA ARG A 127 -7.06 -3.17 -1.99
C ARG A 127 -6.09 -2.16 -1.40
N HIS A 128 -6.46 -0.87 -1.41
CA HIS A 128 -5.61 0.21 -0.87
C HIS A 128 -5.54 0.13 0.64
N VAL A 129 -6.67 -0.21 1.28
CA VAL A 129 -6.75 -0.45 2.72
C VAL A 129 -5.96 -1.71 3.09
N ALA A 130 -6.12 -2.80 2.32
CA ALA A 130 -5.40 -4.05 2.54
C ALA A 130 -3.87 -3.86 2.40
N ALA A 131 -3.42 -3.13 1.37
CA ALA A 131 -2.00 -2.81 1.19
C ALA A 131 -1.46 -1.92 2.31
N ALA A 132 -2.23 -0.92 2.75
CA ALA A 132 -1.85 -0.06 3.87
C ALA A 132 -1.79 -0.85 5.19
N ALA A 133 -2.79 -1.70 5.46
CA ALA A 133 -2.81 -2.58 6.62
C ALA A 133 -1.63 -3.56 6.60
N GLY A 134 -1.34 -4.17 5.45
CA GLY A 134 -0.21 -5.07 5.28
C GLY A 134 1.13 -4.39 5.61
N ARG A 135 1.34 -3.13 5.21
CA ARG A 135 2.55 -2.36 5.54
C ARG A 135 2.75 -2.13 7.04
N VAL A 136 1.68 -2.15 7.83
CA VAL A 136 1.74 -1.98 9.29
C VAL A 136 1.85 -3.33 9.99
N VAL A 137 1.01 -4.29 9.60
CA VAL A 137 0.93 -5.61 10.23
C VAL A 137 2.22 -6.41 9.99
N PHE A 138 2.81 -6.34 8.79
CA PHE A 138 4.01 -7.09 8.45
C PHE A 138 5.23 -6.77 9.35
N PRO A 139 5.63 -5.51 9.56
CA PRO A 139 6.73 -5.18 10.47
C PRO A 139 6.39 -5.49 11.94
N LEU A 140 5.14 -5.36 12.37
CA LEU A 140 4.70 -5.76 13.72
C LEU A 140 4.86 -7.26 13.95
N LEU A 141 4.45 -8.09 12.98
CA LEU A 141 4.66 -9.53 13.03
C LEU A 141 6.15 -9.89 12.99
N GLY A 142 6.93 -9.24 12.12
CA GLY A 142 8.37 -9.41 12.04
C GLY A 142 9.07 -9.06 13.35
N LEU A 143 8.68 -7.96 13.99
CA LEU A 143 9.17 -7.55 15.31
C LEU A 143 8.78 -8.55 16.39
N GLY A 144 7.54 -9.04 16.39
CA GLY A 144 7.08 -10.06 17.34
C GLY A 144 7.87 -11.37 17.22
N VAL A 145 8.12 -11.84 15.99
CA VAL A 145 8.97 -13.01 15.72
C VAL A 145 10.41 -12.76 16.19
N LEU A 146 10.97 -11.59 15.89
CA LEU A 146 12.31 -11.19 16.30
C LEU A 146 12.43 -11.20 17.83
N VAL A 147 11.52 -10.52 18.54
CA VAL A 147 11.47 -10.50 20.01
C VAL A 147 11.38 -11.92 20.58
N ARG A 148 10.54 -12.77 20.01
CA ARG A 148 10.42 -14.18 20.44
C ARG A 148 11.73 -14.95 20.27
N VAL A 149 12.45 -14.74 19.17
CA VAL A 149 13.76 -15.37 18.93
C VAL A 149 14.79 -14.84 19.94
N LEU A 150 14.85 -13.54 20.17
CA LEU A 150 15.75 -12.94 21.15
C LEU A 150 15.45 -13.42 22.58
N LEU A 151 14.18 -13.47 23.00
CA LEU A 151 13.79 -13.98 24.33
C LEU A 151 14.19 -15.44 24.54
N ARG A 152 14.29 -16.24 23.47
CA ARG A 152 14.78 -17.63 23.58
C ARG A 152 16.28 -17.69 23.87
N TRP A 153 17.02 -16.65 23.51
CA TRP A 153 18.47 -16.53 23.74
C TRP A 153 18.80 -15.84 25.06
N VAL A 154 17.83 -15.22 25.73
CA VAL A 154 18.02 -14.65 27.06
C VAL A 154 18.03 -15.79 28.09
N PRO A 155 19.15 -16.02 28.80
CA PRO A 155 19.20 -17.01 29.88
C PRO A 155 18.21 -16.58 30.97
N ARG A 156 17.29 -17.49 31.32
CA ARG A 156 16.37 -17.25 32.43
C ARG A 156 17.18 -17.34 33.72
N PRO A 157 17.13 -16.33 34.60
CA PRO A 157 17.77 -16.45 35.90
C PRO A 157 16.98 -17.49 36.71
N ASP A 158 17.62 -18.64 36.97
CA ASP A 158 17.18 -19.57 38.02
C ASP A 158 17.47 -18.91 39.36
N VAL A 159 16.56 -18.03 39.78
CA VAL A 159 16.58 -17.50 41.14
C VAL A 159 15.75 -18.47 41.97
N PRO A 160 16.36 -19.29 42.84
CA PRO A 160 15.60 -20.05 43.82
C PRO A 160 14.89 -19.02 44.70
N PHE A 161 13.57 -18.94 44.60
CA PHE A 161 12.79 -18.26 45.61
C PHE A 161 13.05 -19.00 46.92
N PRO A 162 13.54 -18.33 47.98
CA PRO A 162 13.71 -18.99 49.26
C PRO A 162 12.34 -19.45 49.73
N ASP A 163 12.19 -20.75 50.00
CA ASP A 163 11.09 -21.32 50.79
C ASP A 163 11.22 -20.81 52.23
N ALA A 164 10.98 -19.52 52.41
CA ALA A 164 10.83 -18.91 53.71
C ALA A 164 9.43 -19.32 54.20
N GLY A 165 9.38 -20.39 55.00
CA GLY A 165 8.21 -20.72 55.78
C GLY A 165 7.77 -19.46 56.53
N VAL A 166 6.65 -18.88 56.12
CA VAL A 166 6.17 -17.61 56.66
C VAL A 166 5.85 -17.85 58.13
N PRO A 167 6.57 -17.24 59.08
CA PRO A 167 6.26 -17.44 60.49
C PRO A 167 4.87 -16.87 60.75
N SER A 168 3.99 -17.67 61.38
CA SER A 168 2.68 -17.20 61.83
C SER A 168 2.89 -16.24 63.00
N ILE A 169 2.86 -14.94 62.72
CA ILE A 169 2.95 -13.89 63.73
C ILE A 169 1.56 -13.72 64.36
N PRO A 170 1.41 -13.89 65.69
CA PRO A 170 0.16 -13.56 66.37
C PRO A 170 0.02 -12.04 66.39
N TRP A 171 -1.00 -11.52 65.69
CA TRP A 171 -1.26 -10.09 65.64
C TRP A 171 -1.95 -9.63 66.93
N PRO A 172 -1.42 -8.64 67.66
CA PRO A 172 -2.14 -8.01 68.76
C PRO A 172 -3.28 -7.14 68.22
N ASP A 173 -4.40 -7.09 68.94
CA ASP A 173 -5.48 -6.13 68.68
C ASP A 173 -5.01 -4.73 69.09
N VAL A 174 -4.52 -3.96 68.11
CA VAL A 174 -4.05 -2.59 68.28
C VAL A 174 -5.17 -1.62 67.88
N PRO A 175 -5.55 -0.63 68.71
CA PRO A 175 -6.44 0.44 68.29
C PRO A 175 -5.74 1.25 67.18
N TRP A 176 -6.30 1.21 65.97
CA TRP A 176 -5.71 1.88 64.81
C TRP A 176 -5.72 3.41 65.02
N PRO A 177 -4.56 4.09 64.91
CA PRO A 177 -4.54 5.55 64.77
C PRO A 177 -5.10 5.97 63.41
N ASP A 178 -5.52 7.23 63.30
CA ASP A 178 -6.05 7.84 62.09
C ASP A 178 -5.19 7.53 60.84
N PRO A 179 -5.81 7.40 59.65
CA PRO A 179 -5.11 6.93 58.45
C PRO A 179 -3.90 7.81 58.15
N PRO A 180 -2.71 7.22 57.94
CA PRO A 180 -1.51 7.98 57.62
C PRO A 180 -1.65 8.64 56.25
N GLU A 181 -0.96 9.77 56.07
CA GLU A 181 -0.79 10.38 54.76
C GLU A 181 -0.27 9.33 53.76
N LEU A 182 -1.00 9.17 52.65
CA LEU A 182 -0.67 8.20 51.62
C LEU A 182 0.76 8.45 51.12
N PRO A 183 1.60 7.42 50.99
CA PRO A 183 2.95 7.58 50.48
C PRO A 183 2.89 8.14 49.05
N ASP A 184 3.81 9.05 48.72
CA ASP A 184 3.96 9.61 47.37
C ASP A 184 4.16 8.48 46.36
N VAL A 185 3.07 8.14 45.66
CA VAL A 185 3.06 7.10 44.62
C VAL A 185 3.81 7.64 43.42
N SER A 186 5.12 7.41 43.38
CA SER A 186 5.92 7.64 42.18
C SER A 186 5.56 6.63 41.09
N ALA A 187 5.46 7.11 39.85
CA ALA A 187 5.21 6.25 38.71
C ALA A 187 6.28 5.15 38.61
N PRO A 188 5.90 3.88 38.36
CA PRO A 188 6.87 2.82 38.13
C PRO A 188 7.88 3.21 37.03
N PRO A 189 9.17 2.86 37.14
CA PRO A 189 10.19 3.28 36.19
C PRO A 189 9.88 2.94 34.72
N TRP A 190 9.19 1.83 34.47
CA TRP A 190 8.77 1.45 33.12
C TRP A 190 7.77 2.46 32.52
N LEU A 191 6.90 3.07 33.35
CA LEU A 191 5.92 4.06 32.91
C LEU A 191 6.61 5.38 32.51
N ALA A 192 7.67 5.76 33.22
CA ALA A 192 8.51 6.89 32.86
C ALA A 192 9.19 6.70 31.49
N VAL A 193 9.64 5.47 31.17
CA VAL A 193 10.23 5.14 29.85
C VAL A 193 9.17 5.22 28.74
N VAL A 194 7.95 4.73 29.00
CA VAL A 194 6.84 4.82 28.05
C VAL A 194 6.46 6.30 27.80
N LEU A 195 6.39 7.11 28.85
CA LEU A 195 6.09 8.54 28.74
C LEU A 195 7.23 9.32 28.08
N ALA A 196 8.49 8.98 28.34
CA ALA A 196 9.65 9.59 27.69
C ALA A 196 9.67 9.31 26.17
N THR A 197 9.15 8.15 25.75
CA THR A 197 9.02 7.79 24.34
C THR A 197 7.73 8.31 23.70
N ALA A 198 6.82 8.91 24.47
CA ALA A 198 5.54 9.44 23.99
C ALA A 198 5.71 10.47 22.86
N LYS A 199 6.76 11.30 22.90
CA LYS A 199 7.03 12.28 21.84
C LYS A 199 7.21 11.66 20.44
N PHE A 200 7.60 10.40 20.36
CA PHE A 200 7.85 9.71 19.09
C PHE A 200 6.57 9.14 18.48
N TRP A 201 5.62 8.68 19.29
CA TRP A 201 4.38 8.05 18.81
C TRP A 201 3.13 8.90 18.97
N ALA A 202 3.14 9.92 19.84
CA ALA A 202 2.00 10.82 20.05
C ALA A 202 1.57 11.54 18.77
N PRO A 203 2.46 12.09 17.91
CA PRO A 203 2.05 12.70 16.64
C PRO A 203 1.34 11.72 15.71
N ILE A 204 1.78 10.46 15.69
CA ILE A 204 1.19 9.40 14.87
C ILE A 204 -0.22 9.09 15.37
N LEU A 205 -0.42 8.92 16.68
CA LEU A 205 -1.76 8.69 17.24
C LEU A 205 -2.70 9.87 17.01
N ILE A 206 -2.22 11.11 17.14
CA ILE A 206 -3.01 12.31 16.84
C ILE A 206 -3.46 12.29 15.38
N ALA A 207 -2.56 12.01 14.44
CA ALA A 207 -2.89 11.90 13.02
C ALA A 207 -3.93 10.80 12.74
N VAL A 208 -3.80 9.64 13.39
CA VAL A 208 -4.76 8.53 13.28
C VAL A 208 -6.14 8.94 13.80
N VAL A 209 -6.21 9.59 14.96
CA VAL A 209 -7.47 10.06 15.55
C VAL A 209 -8.14 11.12 14.67
N VAL A 210 -7.37 12.07 14.15
CA VAL A 210 -7.87 13.10 13.23
C VAL A 210 -8.41 12.47 11.95
N ALA A 211 -7.66 11.56 11.34
CA ALA A 211 -8.09 10.84 10.14
C ALA A 211 -9.35 10.01 10.38
N ALA A 212 -9.43 9.29 11.52
CA ALA A 212 -10.59 8.50 11.89
C ALA A 212 -11.83 9.38 12.14
N ARG A 213 -11.66 10.55 12.78
CA ARG A 213 -12.74 11.51 13.01
C ARG A 213 -13.25 12.10 11.72
N GLU A 214 -12.36 12.46 10.79
CA GLU A 214 -12.74 12.97 9.47
C GLU A 214 -13.43 11.90 8.61
N ALA A 215 -12.96 10.65 8.65
CA ALA A 215 -13.61 9.54 7.97
C ALA A 215 -15.04 9.29 8.51
N ARG A 216 -15.24 9.36 9.84
CA ARG A 216 -16.58 9.26 10.44
C ARG A 216 -17.47 10.44 10.06
N ARG A 217 -16.92 11.67 9.99
CA ARG A 217 -17.66 12.85 9.53
C ARG A 217 -18.16 12.68 8.10
N ARG A 218 -17.30 12.23 7.18
CA ARG A 218 -17.69 11.98 5.78
C ARG A 218 -18.75 10.90 5.64
N LYS A 219 -18.66 9.82 6.43
CA LYS A 219 -19.71 8.77 6.45
C LYS A 219 -21.07 9.29 6.93
N ARG A 220 -21.08 10.16 7.96
CA ARG A 220 -22.33 10.78 8.44
C ARG A 220 -22.90 11.79 7.44
N ALA A 221 -22.05 12.53 6.74
CA ALA A 221 -22.48 13.45 5.68
C ALA A 221 -23.02 12.74 4.44
N ALA A 222 -22.50 11.55 4.12
CA ALA A 222 -23.04 10.71 3.04
C ALA A 222 -24.41 10.11 3.43
N ALA A 223 -24.56 9.62 4.66
CA ALA A 223 -25.81 9.05 5.14
C ALA A 223 -26.98 10.04 5.21
N GLY A 224 -26.71 11.33 5.41
CA GLY A 224 -27.76 12.37 5.41
C GLY A 224 -28.12 12.92 4.02
N ARG A 225 -27.46 12.46 2.95
CA ARG A 225 -27.74 12.87 1.57
C ARG A 225 -28.68 11.90 0.83
N ASP A 226 -28.92 10.74 1.43
CA ASP A 226 -29.79 9.69 0.89
C ASP A 226 -31.23 9.76 1.43
N ASP A 227 -31.58 10.78 2.23
CA ASP A 227 -32.98 11.08 2.55
C ASP A 227 -33.64 11.78 1.35
N PRO A 228 -34.62 11.15 0.67
CA PRO A 228 -35.36 11.80 -0.40
C PRO A 228 -36.14 12.99 0.17
N PRO A 229 -36.36 14.06 -0.61
CA PRO A 229 -37.14 15.20 -0.15
C PRO A 229 -38.52 14.71 0.27
N ALA A 230 -38.87 14.96 1.55
CA ALA A 230 -40.21 14.77 2.06
C ALA A 230 -41.17 15.58 1.17
N THR A 231 -41.92 14.85 0.36
CA THR A 231 -42.94 15.40 -0.53
C THR A 231 -44.14 15.71 0.36
N GLY A 232 -44.38 17.00 0.58
CA GLY A 232 -45.60 17.57 1.15
C GLY A 232 -46.13 18.64 0.22
#